data_AF-A0A1S3IAY8-F1
#
_entry.id   AF-A0A1S3IAY8-F1
#
_cell.length_a   1.000
_cell.length_b   1.000
_cell.length_c   1.000
_cell.angle_alpha   90.00
_cell.angle_beta   90.00
_cell.angle_gamma   90.00
#
_symmetry.space_group_name_H-M   'P 1'
#
loop_
_entity.id
_entity.type
_entity.pdbx_description
1 polymer ?
#
loop_
_entity_poly.entity_id
_entity_poly.type
_entity_poly.pdbx_seq_one_letter_code
_entity_poly.pdbx_strand_id
1 'polypeptide(L)'
;MVHHAHILVILLIFTDSAHAVQTSDPVGANAPDVSSVYTQRFARLSYLVIELGTKVIRTFFLKDVVRPSITNGEHISDKDAVLQFFGKHDVIRELEKLKKTKVIYASQWNLLYPASGHTDVETFDITLLVLLIRKLHPDKANLKWSAPKENATLPSPPQTTQGFIDHIQRLKNVRNYIQHSAKYGIQDMEKFCTKWEIACASVLALGADPNEVEKVQKSIFSIQEIDTIVSKILSSVEDNKRHFDSRFDRLELLILSSVCAVFFAVLIALAINYQWWI
;
A
#
# COMPACT_ATOMS: atom_id res chain seq x y z
N MET A 1 -14.39 27.99 -2.36
CA MET A 1 -13.91 28.88 -1.29
C MET A 1 -13.85 28.18 0.08
N VAL A 2 -14.73 27.23 0.40
CA VAL A 2 -14.69 26.46 1.66
C VAL A 2 -13.44 25.55 1.79
N HIS A 3 -13.04 24.83 0.73
CA HIS A 3 -11.86 23.94 0.78
C HIS A 3 -10.50 24.63 1.03
N HIS A 4 -10.36 25.92 0.69
CA HIS A 4 -9.10 26.63 0.93
C HIS A 4 -8.96 27.08 2.38
N ALA A 5 -10.09 27.38 3.05
CA ALA A 5 -10.12 27.74 4.46
C ALA A 5 -9.72 26.56 5.36
N HIS A 6 -10.15 25.33 5.04
CA HIS A 6 -9.75 24.15 5.80
C HIS A 6 -8.26 23.82 5.68
N ILE A 7 -7.64 24.04 4.51
CA ILE A 7 -6.21 23.79 4.28
C ILE A 7 -5.34 24.85 4.99
N LEU A 8 -5.75 26.11 5.01
CA LEU A 8 -5.08 27.17 5.78
C LEU A 8 -5.18 26.95 7.29
N VAL A 9 -6.31 26.43 7.78
CA VAL A 9 -6.46 26.04 9.20
C VAL A 9 -5.53 24.86 9.55
N ILE A 10 -5.31 23.91 8.64
CA ILE A 10 -4.37 22.78 8.86
C ILE A 10 -2.92 23.28 8.99
N LEU A 11 -2.47 24.20 8.11
CA LEU A 11 -1.14 24.80 8.20
C LEU A 11 -0.96 25.64 9.47
N LEU A 12 -1.98 26.42 9.85
CA LEU A 12 -1.94 27.27 11.05
C LEU A 12 -1.84 26.47 12.35
N ILE A 13 -2.51 25.32 12.46
CA ILE A 13 -2.46 24.45 13.66
C ILE A 13 -1.07 23.81 13.83
N PHE A 14 -0.40 23.43 12.73
CA PHE A 14 0.96 22.88 12.80
C PHE A 14 2.00 23.96 13.12
N THR A 15 1.78 25.23 12.74
CA THR A 15 2.64 26.35 13.13
C THR A 15 2.41 26.83 14.56
N ASP A 16 1.16 26.81 15.07
CA ASP A 16 0.87 27.20 16.46
C ASP A 16 1.50 26.21 17.46
N SER A 17 1.53 24.92 17.10
CA SER A 17 2.23 23.89 17.88
C SER A 17 3.76 24.04 17.86
N ALA A 18 4.32 24.76 16.87
CA ALA A 18 5.74 25.04 16.77
C ALA A 18 6.14 26.36 17.47
N HIS A 19 5.25 27.37 17.45
CA HIS A 19 5.49 28.67 18.11
C HIS A 19 5.21 28.65 19.62
N ALA A 20 4.29 27.82 20.10
CA ALA A 20 4.07 27.63 21.54
C ALA A 20 5.30 27.05 22.29
N VAL A 21 6.33 26.60 21.57
CA VAL A 21 7.56 26.01 22.13
C VAL A 21 8.69 27.04 22.32
N GLN A 22 8.57 28.29 21.81
CA GLN A 22 9.70 29.24 21.81
C GLN A 22 9.54 30.49 22.68
N THR A 23 8.47 30.66 23.46
CA THR A 23 8.37 31.78 24.40
C THR A 23 7.88 31.35 25.77
N SER A 24 8.75 30.77 26.59
CA SER A 24 8.72 30.95 28.05
C SER A 24 10.06 30.56 28.66
N ASP A 25 10.64 31.50 29.39
CA ASP A 25 11.82 31.33 30.25
C ASP A 25 11.50 30.43 31.48
N PRO A 26 12.53 29.90 32.18
CA PRO A 26 12.53 28.51 32.61
C PRO A 26 11.90 28.29 33.98
N VAL A 27 10.85 27.48 34.02
CA VAL A 27 10.47 26.72 35.21
C VAL A 27 10.34 25.26 34.79
N GLY A 28 11.09 24.41 35.49
CA GLY A 28 11.41 23.06 35.07
C GLY A 28 10.21 22.11 34.93
N ALA A 29 10.49 21.06 34.13
CA ALA A 29 9.70 19.86 33.88
C ALA A 29 8.48 20.02 32.96
N ASN A 30 8.70 19.84 31.64
CA ASN A 30 7.97 18.94 30.74
C ASN A 30 8.16 19.33 29.26
N ALA A 31 9.41 19.40 28.78
CA ALA A 31 9.62 19.31 27.34
C ALA A 31 9.23 17.87 26.91
N PRO A 32 8.30 17.69 25.95
CA PRO A 32 8.00 16.35 25.46
C PRO A 32 9.28 15.75 24.88
N ASP A 33 9.59 14.52 25.28
CA ASP A 33 10.74 13.78 24.75
C ASP A 33 10.73 13.87 23.22
N VAL A 34 11.80 14.38 22.62
CA VAL A 34 11.91 14.61 21.18
C VAL A 34 11.67 13.31 20.39
N SER A 35 12.04 12.17 20.98
CA SER A 35 11.72 10.83 20.46
C SER A 35 10.21 10.60 20.36
N SER A 36 9.45 11.02 21.38
CA SER A 36 8.00 10.88 21.41
C SER A 36 7.31 11.67 20.29
N VAL A 37 7.78 12.89 19.98
CA VAL A 37 7.20 13.73 18.91
C VAL A 37 7.36 13.07 17.53
N TYR A 38 8.53 12.53 17.24
CA TYR A 38 8.81 11.85 15.97
C TYR A 38 7.99 10.58 15.79
N THR A 39 7.84 9.83 16.88
CA THR A 39 7.02 8.62 16.92
C THR A 39 5.54 8.94 16.78
N GLN A 40 5.04 10.03 17.36
CA GLN A 40 3.65 10.48 17.15
C GLN A 40 3.38 10.88 15.69
N ARG A 41 4.31 11.61 15.04
CA ARG A 41 4.18 11.93 13.61
C ARG A 41 4.11 10.67 12.76
N PHE A 42 4.98 9.70 13.05
CA PHE A 42 4.97 8.40 12.39
C PHE A 42 3.65 7.65 12.61
N ALA A 43 3.16 7.59 13.83
CA ALA A 43 1.93 6.89 14.19
C ALA A 43 0.71 7.51 13.50
N ARG A 44 0.57 8.83 13.53
CA ARG A 44 -0.52 9.55 12.84
C ARG A 44 -0.52 9.28 11.35
N LEU A 45 0.63 9.45 10.69
CA LEU A 45 0.74 9.21 9.25
C LEU A 45 0.49 7.75 8.89
N SER A 46 1.00 6.82 9.70
CA SER A 46 0.79 5.38 9.52
C SER A 46 -0.67 5.01 9.67
N TYR A 47 -1.34 5.47 10.73
CA TYR A 47 -2.76 5.21 10.95
C TYR A 47 -3.62 5.78 9.81
N LEU A 48 -3.36 7.02 9.40
CA LEU A 48 -4.06 7.66 8.28
C LEU A 48 -3.97 6.84 7.00
N VAL A 49 -2.81 6.26 6.69
CA VAL A 49 -2.59 5.54 5.43
C VAL A 49 -2.96 4.06 5.52
N ILE A 50 -2.62 3.38 6.62
CA ILE A 50 -2.80 1.94 6.79
C ILE A 50 -4.22 1.60 7.19
N GLU A 51 -4.86 2.40 8.03
CA GLU A 51 -6.24 2.15 8.46
C GLU A 51 -7.22 2.87 7.53
N LEU A 52 -7.21 4.21 7.52
CA LEU A 52 -8.15 5.01 6.72
C LEU A 52 -7.89 4.83 5.22
N GLY A 53 -6.63 4.89 4.79
CA GLY A 53 -6.25 4.68 3.39
C GLY A 53 -6.65 3.30 2.87
N THR A 54 -6.43 2.24 3.63
CA THR A 54 -6.87 0.88 3.23
C THR A 54 -8.39 0.80 3.17
N LYS A 55 -9.11 1.36 4.15
CA LYS A 55 -10.59 1.41 4.17
C LYS A 55 -11.15 2.04 2.90
N VAL A 56 -10.70 3.24 2.52
CA VAL A 56 -11.22 3.93 1.32
C VAL A 56 -10.82 3.24 0.01
N ILE A 57 -9.62 2.65 -0.06
CA ILE A 57 -9.19 1.87 -1.22
C ILE A 57 -10.03 0.59 -1.35
N ARG A 58 -10.40 -0.05 -0.23
CA ARG A 58 -11.30 -1.20 -0.21
C ARG A 58 -12.69 -0.82 -0.70
N THR A 59 -13.24 0.31 -0.24
CA THR A 59 -14.51 0.83 -0.73
C THR A 59 -14.45 1.05 -2.25
N PHE A 60 -13.38 1.66 -2.76
CA PHE A 60 -13.18 1.82 -4.20
C PHE A 60 -13.10 0.46 -4.92
N PHE A 61 -12.36 -0.51 -4.40
CA PHE A 61 -12.30 -1.85 -4.98
C PHE A 61 -13.68 -2.51 -5.06
N LEU A 62 -14.47 -2.45 -3.99
CA LEU A 62 -15.82 -3.02 -3.97
C LEU A 62 -16.74 -2.32 -4.97
N LYS A 63 -16.75 -0.98 -4.98
CA LYS A 63 -17.66 -0.17 -5.78
C LYS A 63 -17.30 -0.13 -7.27
N ASP A 64 -16.02 0.00 -7.59
CA ASP A 64 -15.55 0.31 -8.96
C ASP A 64 -14.92 -0.90 -9.67
N VAL A 65 -14.61 -1.98 -8.93
CA VAL A 65 -14.04 -3.21 -9.52
C VAL A 65 -14.98 -4.41 -9.38
N VAL A 66 -15.45 -4.69 -8.17
CA VAL A 66 -16.25 -5.88 -7.87
C VAL A 66 -17.68 -5.71 -8.39
N ARG A 67 -18.44 -4.76 -7.84
CA ARG A 67 -19.88 -4.60 -8.12
C ARG A 67 -20.24 -4.38 -9.60
N PRO A 68 -19.50 -3.60 -10.41
CA PRO A 68 -19.84 -3.40 -11.82
C PRO A 68 -19.77 -4.69 -12.65
N SER A 69 -19.12 -5.73 -12.13
CA SER A 69 -18.92 -6.99 -12.81
C SER A 69 -19.92 -8.08 -12.41
N ILE A 70 -20.85 -7.78 -11.49
CA ILE A 70 -21.86 -8.70 -10.95
C ILE A 70 -23.27 -8.24 -11.37
N THR A 71 -24.06 -9.15 -11.94
CA THR A 71 -25.47 -8.90 -12.25
C THR A 71 -26.26 -8.68 -10.95
N ASN A 72 -27.08 -7.62 -10.88
CA ASN A 72 -27.79 -7.21 -9.65
C ASN A 72 -26.86 -6.90 -8.46
N GLY A 73 -25.62 -6.47 -8.74
CA GLY A 73 -24.60 -6.21 -7.73
C GLY A 73 -24.95 -5.16 -6.69
N GLU A 74 -26.05 -4.40 -6.82
CA GLU A 74 -26.50 -3.39 -5.85
C GLU A 74 -27.22 -4.02 -4.63
N HIS A 75 -27.87 -5.18 -4.79
CA HIS A 75 -28.74 -5.77 -3.76
C HIS A 75 -28.09 -6.89 -2.94
N ILE A 76 -26.82 -7.22 -3.21
CA ILE A 76 -26.10 -8.29 -2.51
C ILE A 76 -25.09 -7.72 -1.50
N SER A 77 -24.80 -8.50 -0.46
CA SER A 77 -23.79 -8.14 0.53
C SER A 77 -22.40 -8.05 -0.11
N ASP A 78 -21.50 -7.24 0.45
CA ASP A 78 -20.11 -7.15 -0.06
C ASP A 78 -19.42 -8.51 -0.06
N LYS A 79 -19.69 -9.33 0.95
CA LYS A 79 -19.15 -10.70 1.06
C LYS A 79 -19.58 -11.56 -0.11
N ASP A 80 -20.86 -11.56 -0.45
CA ASP A 80 -21.39 -12.36 -1.56
C ASP A 80 -20.91 -11.81 -2.91
N ALA A 81 -20.82 -10.48 -3.05
CA ALA A 81 -20.29 -9.83 -4.25
C ALA A 81 -18.84 -10.24 -4.51
N VAL A 82 -18.00 -10.23 -3.47
CA VAL A 82 -16.59 -10.65 -3.55
C VAL A 82 -16.47 -12.14 -3.88
N LEU A 83 -17.28 -12.99 -3.25
CA LEU A 83 -17.28 -14.43 -3.52
C LEU A 83 -17.64 -14.72 -4.99
N GLN A 84 -18.72 -14.11 -5.49
CA GLN A 84 -19.12 -14.27 -6.89
C GLN A 84 -18.05 -13.72 -7.84
N PHE A 85 -17.46 -12.56 -7.52
CA PHE A 85 -16.43 -11.93 -8.34
C PHE A 85 -15.18 -12.81 -8.49
N PHE A 86 -14.65 -13.34 -7.38
CA PHE A 86 -13.50 -14.25 -7.42
C PHE A 86 -13.84 -15.63 -7.97
N GLY A 87 -15.12 -15.97 -8.10
CA GLY A 87 -15.60 -17.16 -8.81
C GLY A 87 -15.68 -17.02 -10.33
N LYS A 88 -15.54 -15.80 -10.88
CA LYS A 88 -15.61 -15.58 -12.33
C LYS A 88 -14.39 -16.17 -13.03
N HIS A 89 -14.63 -16.90 -14.13
CA HIS A 89 -13.59 -17.63 -14.86
C HIS A 89 -12.44 -16.73 -15.37
N ASP A 90 -12.75 -15.51 -15.82
CA ASP A 90 -11.74 -14.54 -16.27
C ASP A 90 -10.91 -13.97 -15.11
N VAL A 91 -11.54 -13.74 -13.96
CA VAL A 91 -10.87 -13.29 -12.72
C VAL A 91 -9.95 -14.38 -12.19
N ILE A 92 -10.44 -15.62 -12.07
CA ILE A 92 -9.65 -16.79 -11.64
C ILE A 92 -8.41 -16.93 -12.53
N ARG A 93 -8.60 -16.93 -13.86
CA ARG A 93 -7.49 -17.08 -14.82
C ARG A 93 -6.43 -16.00 -14.67
N GLU A 94 -6.81 -14.74 -14.48
CA GLU A 94 -5.85 -13.65 -14.27
C GLU A 94 -5.14 -13.81 -12.92
N LEU A 95 -5.84 -14.16 -11.84
CA LEU A 95 -5.23 -14.40 -10.53
C LEU A 95 -4.27 -15.59 -10.52
N GLU A 96 -4.61 -16.69 -11.18
CA GLU A 96 -3.73 -17.85 -11.36
C GLU A 96 -2.47 -17.48 -12.15
N LYS A 97 -2.61 -16.68 -13.21
CA LYS A 97 -1.46 -16.14 -13.95
C LYS A 97 -0.58 -15.30 -13.04
N LEU A 98 -1.15 -14.44 -12.20
CA LEU A 98 -0.40 -13.63 -11.24
C LEU A 98 0.28 -14.49 -10.18
N LYS A 99 -0.36 -15.57 -9.71
CA LYS A 99 0.25 -16.56 -8.82
C LYS A 99 1.43 -17.27 -9.49
N LYS A 100 1.25 -17.77 -10.71
CA LYS A 100 2.28 -18.48 -11.49
C LYS A 100 3.48 -17.59 -11.79
N THR A 101 3.23 -16.32 -12.11
CA THR A 101 4.26 -15.30 -12.36
C THR A 101 4.82 -14.68 -11.07
N LYS A 102 4.41 -15.17 -9.89
CA LYS A 102 4.86 -14.70 -8.57
C LYS A 102 4.70 -13.19 -8.41
N VAL A 103 3.57 -12.68 -8.89
CA VAL A 103 3.08 -11.32 -8.59
C VAL A 103 2.17 -11.35 -7.37
N ILE A 104 1.39 -12.42 -7.21
CA ILE A 104 0.66 -12.75 -5.98
C ILE A 104 1.42 -13.85 -5.24
N TYR A 105 1.59 -13.66 -3.94
CA TYR A 105 2.38 -14.56 -3.10
C TYR A 105 1.49 -15.60 -2.41
N ALA A 106 2.07 -16.65 -1.84
CA ALA A 106 1.30 -17.70 -1.18
C ALA A 106 0.43 -17.16 -0.02
N SER A 107 0.96 -16.25 0.79
CA SER A 107 0.20 -15.58 1.86
C SER A 107 -0.99 -14.80 1.31
N GLN A 108 -0.77 -13.96 0.30
CA GLN A 108 -1.84 -13.21 -0.37
C GLN A 108 -2.84 -14.12 -1.09
N TRP A 109 -2.37 -15.21 -1.69
CA TRP A 109 -3.24 -16.22 -2.31
C TRP A 109 -4.17 -16.85 -1.29
N ASN A 110 -3.67 -17.16 -0.09
CA ASN A 110 -4.47 -17.71 0.99
C ASN A 110 -5.51 -16.71 1.53
N LEU A 111 -5.28 -15.40 1.35
CA LEU A 111 -6.33 -14.40 1.61
C LEU A 111 -7.40 -14.41 0.52
N LEU A 112 -7.02 -14.59 -0.75
CA LEU A 112 -7.94 -14.63 -1.89
C LEU A 112 -8.74 -15.92 -2.00
N TYR A 113 -8.14 -17.05 -1.61
CA TYR A 113 -8.72 -18.40 -1.66
C TYR A 113 -8.35 -19.16 -0.38
N PRO A 114 -8.94 -18.81 0.77
CA PRO A 114 -8.67 -19.48 2.03
C PRO A 114 -9.24 -20.89 2.04
N ALA A 115 -8.67 -21.76 2.89
CA ALA A 115 -9.15 -23.14 3.05
C ALA A 115 -10.59 -23.22 3.58
N SER A 116 -11.07 -22.17 4.25
CA SER A 116 -12.46 -22.02 4.69
C SER A 116 -13.45 -21.82 3.52
N GLY A 117 -12.96 -21.54 2.31
CA GLY A 117 -13.77 -21.19 1.15
C GLY A 117 -14.36 -19.76 1.18
N HIS A 118 -14.11 -19.00 2.25
CA HIS A 118 -14.66 -17.67 2.44
C HIS A 118 -13.57 -16.61 2.57
N THR A 119 -13.43 -15.80 1.54
CA THR A 119 -12.52 -14.65 1.48
C THR A 119 -13.08 -13.49 2.28
N ASP A 120 -12.23 -12.92 3.15
CA ASP A 120 -12.54 -11.72 3.90
C ASP A 120 -11.73 -10.54 3.37
N VAL A 121 -12.42 -9.65 2.64
CA VAL A 121 -11.82 -8.46 2.03
C VAL A 121 -11.30 -7.46 3.07
N GLU A 122 -11.77 -7.53 4.32
CA GLU A 122 -11.26 -6.68 5.41
C GLU A 122 -9.81 -6.99 5.76
N THR A 123 -9.35 -8.21 5.47
CA THR A 123 -7.96 -8.63 5.70
C THR A 123 -6.99 -8.12 4.63
N PHE A 124 -7.50 -7.54 3.53
CA PHE A 124 -6.65 -7.11 2.43
C PHE A 124 -5.93 -5.81 2.79
N ASP A 125 -4.60 -5.85 2.68
CA ASP A 125 -3.76 -4.67 2.85
C ASP A 125 -3.75 -3.80 1.57
N ILE A 126 -3.20 -2.60 1.68
CA ILE A 126 -3.05 -1.68 0.55
C ILE A 126 -2.24 -2.30 -0.61
N THR A 127 -1.29 -3.21 -0.33
CA THR A 127 -0.49 -3.88 -1.38
C THR A 127 -1.38 -4.72 -2.27
N LEU A 128 -2.17 -5.59 -1.65
CA LEU A 128 -3.05 -6.54 -2.30
C LEU A 128 -4.16 -5.78 -3.00
N LEU A 129 -4.83 -4.83 -2.34
CA LEU A 129 -5.89 -4.03 -2.93
C LEU A 129 -5.41 -3.29 -4.20
N VAL A 130 -4.27 -2.60 -4.15
CA VAL A 130 -3.73 -1.88 -5.31
C VAL A 130 -3.39 -2.84 -6.46
N LEU A 131 -2.86 -4.02 -6.15
CA LEU A 131 -2.58 -5.04 -7.16
C LEU A 131 -3.87 -5.55 -7.81
N LEU A 132 -4.89 -5.87 -7.01
CA LEU A 132 -6.18 -6.34 -7.50
C LEU A 132 -6.86 -5.29 -8.36
N ILE A 133 -6.94 -4.05 -7.92
CA ILE A 133 -7.50 -2.94 -8.70
C ILE A 133 -6.75 -2.82 -10.04
N ARG A 134 -5.41 -2.80 -10.03
CA ARG A 134 -4.61 -2.70 -11.25
C ARG A 134 -4.88 -3.82 -12.25
N LYS A 135 -5.12 -5.03 -11.78
CA LYS A 135 -5.19 -6.23 -12.64
C LYS A 135 -6.63 -6.60 -13.02
N LEU A 136 -7.60 -6.17 -12.23
CA LEU A 136 -8.99 -6.61 -12.35
C LEU A 136 -9.97 -5.47 -12.64
N HIS A 137 -9.57 -4.19 -12.52
CA HIS A 137 -10.46 -3.08 -12.87
C HIS A 137 -10.99 -3.23 -14.31
N PRO A 138 -12.29 -3.01 -14.57
CA PRO A 138 -12.88 -3.17 -15.90
C PRO A 138 -12.14 -2.39 -16.99
N ASP A 139 -11.75 -1.14 -16.67
CA ASP A 139 -11.01 -0.24 -17.58
C ASP A 139 -9.46 -0.32 -17.46
N LYS A 140 -8.91 -1.41 -16.92
CA LYS A 140 -7.45 -1.53 -16.65
C LYS A 140 -6.52 -1.27 -17.84
N ALA A 141 -7.00 -1.43 -19.07
CA ALA A 141 -6.22 -1.20 -20.28
C ALA A 141 -5.97 0.30 -20.54
N ASN A 142 -6.87 1.18 -20.11
CA ASN A 142 -6.77 2.62 -20.28
C ASN A 142 -6.24 3.34 -19.04
N LEU A 143 -6.32 2.68 -17.87
CA LEU A 143 -5.81 3.23 -16.62
C LEU A 143 -4.28 3.22 -16.56
N LYS A 144 -3.71 4.39 -16.25
CA LYS A 144 -2.28 4.57 -16.05
C LYS A 144 -1.94 4.40 -14.58
N TRP A 145 -0.86 3.67 -14.33
CA TRP A 145 -0.32 3.43 -13.00
C TRP A 145 1.05 4.09 -12.83
N SER A 146 1.17 5.33 -13.26
CA SER A 146 2.37 6.16 -13.07
C SER A 146 2.20 7.08 -11.86
N ALA A 147 3.13 7.05 -10.91
CA ALA A 147 3.11 7.98 -9.80
C ALA A 147 3.15 9.43 -10.30
N PRO A 148 2.27 10.33 -9.80
CA PRO A 148 2.44 11.76 -9.99
C PRO A 148 3.81 12.18 -9.47
N LYS A 149 4.51 13.05 -10.20
CA LYS A 149 5.83 13.55 -9.78
C LYS A 149 5.72 14.19 -8.38
N GLU A 150 6.76 14.08 -7.54
CA GLU A 150 6.72 14.58 -6.16
C GLU A 150 6.46 16.10 -6.06
N ASN A 151 6.79 16.84 -7.11
CA ASN A 151 6.52 18.26 -7.31
C ASN A 151 5.16 18.56 -7.98
N ALA A 152 4.26 17.57 -8.07
CA ALA A 152 2.89 17.81 -8.49
C ALA A 152 2.17 18.65 -7.43
N THR A 153 1.37 19.63 -7.88
CA THR A 153 0.43 20.39 -7.05
C THR A 153 -0.37 19.46 -6.14
N LEU A 154 -0.79 20.00 -4.99
CA LEU A 154 -1.61 19.29 -4.01
C LEU A 154 -2.76 18.53 -4.72
N PRO A 155 -3.04 17.28 -4.34
CA PRO A 155 -4.07 16.50 -5.01
C PRO A 155 -5.43 17.20 -4.96
N SER A 156 -6.02 17.46 -6.12
CA SER A 156 -7.39 18.00 -6.25
C SER A 156 -8.42 16.89 -6.24
N PRO A 157 -9.66 17.12 -5.77
CA PRO A 157 -10.72 16.12 -5.81
C PRO A 157 -10.91 15.52 -7.21
N PRO A 158 -10.95 14.18 -7.34
CA PRO A 158 -10.96 13.51 -8.62
C PRO A 158 -12.33 13.64 -9.29
N GLN A 159 -12.33 13.82 -10.61
CA GLN A 159 -13.54 13.87 -11.44
C GLN A 159 -13.63 12.66 -12.39
N THR A 160 -12.59 11.84 -12.44
CA THR A 160 -12.45 10.71 -13.35
C THR A 160 -11.89 9.51 -12.60
N THR A 161 -12.15 8.30 -13.09
CA THR A 161 -11.55 7.07 -12.56
C THR A 161 -10.03 7.17 -12.50
N GLN A 162 -9.38 7.75 -13.51
CA GLN A 162 -7.93 7.98 -13.48
C GLN A 162 -7.50 8.86 -12.30
N GLY A 163 -8.25 9.92 -11.99
CA GLY A 163 -7.96 10.76 -10.83
C GLY A 163 -8.01 9.96 -9.51
N PHE A 164 -8.99 9.07 -9.35
CA PHE A 164 -9.05 8.17 -8.20
C PHE A 164 -7.83 7.24 -8.16
N ILE A 165 -7.43 6.65 -9.30
CA ILE A 165 -6.21 5.84 -9.38
C ILE A 165 -4.98 6.64 -8.94
N ASP A 166 -4.83 7.89 -9.36
CA ASP A 166 -3.71 8.73 -8.96
C ASP A 166 -3.64 8.94 -7.45
N HIS A 167 -4.79 9.14 -6.78
CA HIS A 167 -4.86 9.23 -5.31
C HIS A 167 -4.50 7.91 -4.62
N ILE A 168 -4.95 6.77 -5.15
CA ILE A 168 -4.59 5.43 -4.68
C ILE A 168 -3.07 5.22 -4.79
N GLN A 169 -2.46 5.69 -5.89
CA GLN A 169 -1.01 5.62 -6.07
C GLN A 169 -0.25 6.51 -5.09
N ARG A 170 -0.75 7.72 -4.83
CA ARG A 170 -0.17 8.60 -3.82
C ARG A 170 -0.20 7.95 -2.43
N LEU A 171 -1.31 7.33 -2.03
CA LEU A 171 -1.40 6.60 -0.76
C LEU A 171 -0.41 5.42 -0.70
N LYS A 172 -0.31 4.65 -1.77
CA LYS A 172 0.71 3.59 -1.87
C LYS A 172 2.13 4.14 -1.69
N ASN A 173 2.45 5.28 -2.29
CA ASN A 173 3.78 5.90 -2.18
C ASN A 173 4.06 6.40 -0.75
N VAL A 174 3.07 7.00 -0.08
CA VAL A 174 3.20 7.39 1.33
C VAL A 174 3.38 6.15 2.21
N ARG A 175 2.63 5.06 1.96
CA ARG A 175 2.85 3.79 2.68
C ARG A 175 4.26 3.26 2.47
N ASN A 176 4.77 3.26 1.24
CA ASN A 176 6.13 2.83 0.96
C ASN A 176 7.16 3.68 1.72
N TYR A 177 6.95 4.99 1.81
CA TYR A 177 7.79 5.87 2.62
C TYR A 177 7.77 5.49 4.10
N ILE A 178 6.60 5.23 4.68
CA ILE A 178 6.45 4.74 6.06
C ILE A 178 7.21 3.43 6.26
N GLN A 179 7.03 2.48 5.34
CA GLN A 179 7.60 1.13 5.41
C GLN A 179 9.13 1.11 5.34
N HIS A 180 9.74 2.06 4.63
CA HIS A 180 11.19 2.19 4.51
C HIS A 180 11.81 3.16 5.53
N SER A 181 11.02 3.70 6.47
CA SER A 181 11.54 4.57 7.52
C SER A 181 12.38 3.76 8.52
N ALA A 182 13.68 4.04 8.57
CA ALA A 182 14.65 3.26 9.35
C ALA A 182 14.47 3.33 10.88
N LYS A 183 13.65 4.26 11.41
CA LYS A 183 13.56 4.54 12.85
C LYS A 183 12.14 4.66 13.41
N TYR A 184 11.11 4.23 12.67
CA TYR A 184 9.68 4.33 13.09
C TYR A 184 9.29 5.70 13.69
N GLY A 185 9.94 6.75 13.19
CA GLY A 185 9.82 8.14 13.63
C GLY A 185 10.14 9.06 12.46
N ILE A 186 9.43 10.19 12.36
CA ILE A 186 9.62 11.17 11.28
C ILE A 186 10.19 12.47 11.87
N GLN A 187 11.52 12.60 11.75
CA GLN A 187 12.26 13.75 12.29
C GLN A 187 12.02 15.01 11.44
N ASP A 188 12.07 14.83 10.13
CA ASP A 188 11.93 15.88 9.13
C ASP A 188 10.47 16.36 9.06
N MET A 189 10.23 17.57 9.57
CA MET A 189 8.90 18.17 9.65
C MET A 189 8.34 18.47 8.25
N GLU A 190 9.18 18.91 7.31
CA GLU A 190 8.76 19.20 5.94
C GLU A 190 8.27 17.90 5.27
N LYS A 191 9.05 16.82 5.37
CA LYS A 191 8.64 15.51 4.86
C LYS A 191 7.36 15.02 5.50
N PHE A 192 7.20 15.19 6.82
CA PHE A 192 5.95 14.85 7.50
C PHE A 192 4.78 15.63 6.92
N CYS A 193 4.86 16.96 6.86
CA CYS A 193 3.80 17.83 6.34
C CYS A 193 3.42 17.47 4.90
N THR A 194 4.41 17.35 4.00
CA THR A 194 4.14 17.00 2.60
C THR A 194 3.44 15.65 2.48
N LYS A 195 3.91 14.63 3.21
CA LYS A 195 3.32 13.29 3.15
C LYS A 195 1.93 13.25 3.81
N TRP A 196 1.74 14.00 4.89
CA TRP A 196 0.46 14.18 5.56
C TRP A 196 -0.56 14.85 4.63
N GLU A 197 -0.22 15.97 4.02
CA GLU A 197 -1.09 16.69 3.08
C GLU A 197 -1.49 15.83 1.89
N ILE A 198 -0.53 15.10 1.30
CA ILE A 198 -0.80 14.15 0.22
C ILE A 198 -1.75 13.03 0.68
N ALA A 199 -1.52 12.46 1.86
CA ALA A 199 -2.35 11.38 2.39
C ALA A 199 -3.78 11.88 2.70
N CYS A 200 -3.90 13.01 3.40
CA CYS A 200 -5.17 13.64 3.74
C CYS A 200 -5.99 13.95 2.49
N ALA A 201 -5.40 14.64 1.52
CA ALA A 201 -6.07 14.97 0.27
C ALA A 201 -6.54 13.70 -0.47
N SER A 202 -5.73 12.64 -0.47
CA SER A 202 -6.09 11.38 -1.11
C SER A 202 -7.18 10.59 -0.40
N VAL A 203 -7.16 10.47 0.94
CA VAL A 203 -8.23 9.75 1.64
C VAL A 203 -9.56 10.49 1.52
N LEU A 204 -9.55 11.83 1.60
CA LEU A 204 -10.76 12.64 1.42
C LEU A 204 -11.30 12.54 -0.01
N ALA A 205 -10.42 12.62 -1.00
CA ALA A 205 -10.77 12.41 -2.41
C ALA A 205 -11.42 11.04 -2.67
N LEU A 206 -10.98 10.00 -1.95
CA LEU A 206 -11.53 8.65 -2.04
C LEU A 206 -12.79 8.44 -1.17
N GLY A 207 -13.27 9.49 -0.48
CA GLY A 207 -14.51 9.48 0.26
C GLY A 207 -14.40 9.18 1.76
N ALA A 208 -13.23 9.37 2.39
CA ALA A 208 -13.12 9.35 3.84
C ALA A 208 -13.97 10.46 4.48
N ASP A 209 -14.52 10.20 5.66
CA ASP A 209 -15.19 11.21 6.46
C ASP A 209 -14.15 12.24 6.97
N PRO A 210 -14.33 13.55 6.68
CA PRO A 210 -13.48 14.61 7.22
C PRO A 210 -13.30 14.54 8.75
N ASN A 211 -14.32 14.11 9.49
CA ASN A 211 -14.25 13.99 10.95
C ASN A 211 -13.31 12.86 11.39
N GLU A 212 -13.25 11.74 10.64
CA GLU A 212 -12.29 10.67 10.91
C GLU A 212 -10.85 11.17 10.69
N VAL A 213 -10.61 11.95 9.63
CA VAL A 213 -9.29 12.53 9.33
C VAL A 213 -8.87 13.53 10.41
N GLU A 214 -9.78 14.43 10.81
CA GLU A 214 -9.53 15.41 11.88
C GLU A 214 -9.24 14.72 13.23
N LYS A 215 -9.98 13.64 13.52
CA LYS A 215 -9.72 12.82 14.72
C LYS A 215 -8.30 12.25 14.69
N VAL A 216 -7.85 11.69 13.57
CA VAL A 216 -6.47 11.16 13.45
C VAL A 216 -5.43 12.27 13.62
N GLN A 217 -5.69 13.47 13.07
CA GLN A 217 -4.80 14.62 13.22
C GLN A 217 -4.59 14.99 14.70
N LYS A 218 -5.67 15.00 15.47
CA LYS A 218 -5.68 15.37 16.90
C LYS A 218 -5.28 14.22 17.83
N SER A 219 -5.21 12.99 17.32
CA SER A 219 -4.92 11.80 18.13
C SER A 219 -3.51 11.87 18.71
N ILE A 220 -3.38 11.45 19.97
CA ILE A 220 -2.11 11.13 20.61
C ILE A 220 -2.15 9.64 20.89
N PHE A 221 -1.26 8.89 20.25
CA PHE A 221 -1.22 7.43 20.38
C PHE A 221 -0.43 7.04 21.62
N SER A 222 -0.95 6.11 22.40
CA SER A 222 -0.19 5.44 23.45
C SER A 222 0.98 4.64 22.87
N ILE A 223 1.97 4.31 23.69
CA ILE A 223 3.10 3.47 23.29
C ILE A 223 2.61 2.12 22.76
N GLN A 224 1.60 1.52 23.41
CA GLN A 224 1.03 0.24 22.99
C GLN A 224 0.36 0.31 21.60
N GLU A 225 -0.35 1.40 21.31
CA GLU A 225 -0.95 1.61 19.99
C GLU A 225 0.12 1.81 18.91
N ILE A 226 1.18 2.55 19.24
CA ILE A 226 2.34 2.72 18.36
C ILE A 226 2.99 1.36 18.06
N ASP A 227 3.26 0.55 19.08
CA ASP A 227 3.86 -0.78 18.92
C ASP A 227 2.97 -1.68 18.06
N THR A 228 1.66 -1.58 18.20
CA THR A 228 0.70 -2.30 17.36
C THR A 228 0.80 -1.86 15.90
N ILE A 229 0.85 -0.55 15.64
CA ILE A 229 1.01 0.00 14.28
C ILE A 229 2.35 -0.45 13.68
N VAL A 230 3.45 -0.34 14.42
CA VAL A 230 4.79 -0.76 13.99
C VAL A 230 4.82 -2.26 13.70
N SER A 231 4.19 -3.08 14.54
CA SER A 231 4.10 -4.53 14.35
C SER A 231 3.36 -4.90 13.06
N LYS A 232 2.24 -4.22 12.74
CA LYS A 232 1.52 -4.40 11.46
C LYS A 232 2.38 -4.05 10.25
N ILE A 233 3.20 -3.01 10.36
CA ILE A 233 4.13 -2.62 9.29
C ILE A 233 5.24 -3.67 9.15
N LEU A 234 5.83 -4.10 10.27
CA LEU A 234 6.89 -5.10 10.30
C LEU A 234 6.44 -6.45 9.72
N SER A 235 5.24 -6.93 10.07
CA SER A 235 4.72 -8.17 9.48
C SER A 235 4.56 -8.04 7.96
N SER A 236 4.10 -6.88 7.48
CA SER A 236 4.03 -6.60 6.04
C SER A 236 5.42 -6.52 5.39
N VAL A 237 6.43 -5.97 6.06
CA VAL A 237 7.82 -5.93 5.57
C VAL A 237 8.41 -7.33 5.47
N GLU A 238 8.30 -8.12 6.54
CA GLU A 238 8.88 -9.46 6.63
C GLU A 238 8.24 -10.39 5.59
N ASP A 239 6.93 -10.28 5.37
CA ASP A 239 6.25 -10.99 4.28
C ASP A 239 6.79 -10.59 2.89
N ASN A 240 7.00 -9.29 2.67
CA ASN A 240 7.57 -8.79 1.41
C ASN A 240 9.05 -9.19 1.23
N LYS A 241 9.85 -9.21 2.30
CA LYS A 241 11.28 -9.56 2.28
C LYS A 241 11.49 -11.05 2.05
N ARG A 242 10.85 -11.91 2.85
CA ARG A 242 10.83 -13.37 2.64
C ARG A 242 10.41 -13.70 1.21
N HIS A 243 9.48 -12.92 0.68
CA HIS A 243 9.08 -13.08 -0.70
C HIS A 243 10.17 -12.67 -1.71
N PHE A 244 10.80 -11.51 -1.53
CA PHE A 244 11.88 -11.04 -2.42
C PHE A 244 13.05 -12.03 -2.45
N ASP A 245 13.48 -12.50 -1.29
CA ASP A 245 14.57 -13.48 -1.14
C ASP A 245 14.23 -14.78 -1.90
N SER A 246 13.00 -15.28 -1.75
CA SER A 246 12.51 -16.44 -2.51
C SER A 246 12.46 -16.23 -4.03
N ARG A 247 12.35 -14.99 -4.53
CA ARG A 247 12.50 -14.73 -5.99
C ARG A 247 13.95 -14.80 -6.42
N PHE A 248 14.87 -14.30 -5.59
CA PHE A 248 16.30 -14.29 -5.86
C PHE A 248 16.87 -15.72 -5.88
N ASP A 249 16.60 -16.54 -4.85
CA ASP A 249 17.07 -17.93 -4.77
C ASP A 249 16.62 -18.78 -5.98
N ARG A 250 15.39 -18.54 -6.45
CA ARG A 250 14.84 -19.25 -7.62
C ARG A 250 15.44 -18.75 -8.93
N LEU A 251 15.87 -17.50 -9.00
CA LEU A 251 16.58 -16.98 -10.16
C LEU A 251 18.00 -17.57 -10.20
N GLU A 252 18.67 -17.68 -9.05
CA GLU A 252 19.94 -18.39 -8.95
C GLU A 252 19.81 -19.85 -9.38
N LEU A 253 18.78 -20.58 -8.92
CA LEU A 253 18.50 -21.96 -9.36
C LEU A 253 18.23 -22.07 -10.87
N LEU A 254 17.50 -21.13 -11.46
CA LEU A 254 17.23 -21.13 -12.91
C LEU A 254 18.49 -20.81 -13.72
N ILE A 255 19.33 -19.89 -13.25
CA ILE A 255 20.62 -19.58 -13.85
C ILE A 255 21.55 -20.80 -13.72
N LEU A 256 21.62 -21.43 -12.54
CA LEU A 256 22.43 -22.64 -12.32
C LEU A 256 21.97 -23.79 -13.23
N SER A 257 20.65 -24.03 -13.30
CA SER A 257 20.07 -25.06 -14.16
C SER A 257 20.37 -24.78 -15.64
N SER A 258 20.30 -23.52 -16.07
CA SER A 258 20.61 -23.13 -17.45
C SER A 258 22.10 -23.30 -17.76
N VAL A 259 22.99 -22.89 -16.84
CA VAL A 259 24.44 -23.05 -16.98
C VAL A 259 24.82 -24.53 -17.02
N CYS A 260 24.25 -25.34 -16.13
CA CYS A 260 24.44 -26.79 -16.12
C CYS A 260 23.97 -27.45 -17.43
N ALA A 261 22.82 -27.04 -17.98
CA ALA A 261 22.31 -27.58 -19.24
C ALA A 261 23.23 -27.26 -20.44
N VAL A 262 23.77 -26.04 -20.49
CA VAL A 262 24.74 -25.63 -21.52
C VAL A 262 26.05 -26.42 -21.38
N PHE A 263 26.56 -26.56 -20.15
CA PHE A 263 27.75 -27.39 -19.88
C PHE A 263 27.56 -28.84 -20.31
N PHE A 264 26.39 -29.43 -20.00
CA PHE A 264 26.07 -30.80 -20.40
C PHE A 264 26.02 -30.96 -21.93
N ALA A 265 25.41 -30.00 -22.63
CA ALA A 265 25.36 -30.00 -24.09
C ALA A 265 26.75 -29.89 -24.72
N VAL A 266 27.65 -29.07 -24.14
CA VAL A 266 29.04 -28.94 -24.58
C VAL A 266 29.81 -30.24 -24.35
N LEU A 267 29.66 -30.88 -23.19
CA LEU A 267 30.31 -32.17 -22.90
C LEU A 267 29.82 -33.28 -23.84
N ILE A 268 28.51 -33.32 -24.14
CA ILE A 268 27.96 -34.25 -25.14
C ILE A 268 28.55 -33.99 -26.52
N ALA A 269 28.63 -32.73 -26.95
CA ALA A 269 29.21 -32.37 -28.24
C ALA A 269 30.71 -32.75 -28.34
N LEU A 270 31.47 -32.54 -27.27
CA LEU A 270 32.88 -32.93 -27.18
C LEU A 270 33.06 -34.45 -27.19
N ALA A 271 32.21 -35.19 -26.46
CA ALA A 271 32.25 -36.66 -26.43
C ALA A 271 31.92 -37.27 -27.79
N ILE A 272 30.90 -36.74 -28.48
CA ILE A 272 30.58 -37.13 -29.85
C ILE A 272 31.77 -36.85 -30.76
N ASN A 273 32.35 -35.64 -30.73
CA ASN A 273 33.48 -35.29 -31.59
C ASN A 273 34.73 -36.17 -31.32
N TYR A 274 34.95 -36.57 -30.06
CA TYR A 274 36.05 -37.47 -29.70
C TYR A 274 35.83 -38.90 -30.22
N GLN A 275 34.59 -39.39 -30.29
CA GLN A 275 34.26 -40.68 -30.92
C GLN A 275 34.50 -40.72 -32.42
N TRP A 276 34.55 -39.57 -33.11
CA TRP A 276 34.93 -39.49 -34.53
C TRP A 276 36.46 -39.44 -34.75
N TRP A 277 37.25 -39.35 -33.67
CA TRP A 277 38.71 -39.22 -33.69
C TRP A 277 39.47 -40.47 -33.21
N ILE A 278 38.75 -41.54 -32.83
CA ILE A 278 39.28 -42.88 -32.52
C ILE A 278 38.86 -43.82 -33.65
#